data_AF-A0A2N0HIE3-F1
#
_entry.id   AF-A0A2N0HIE3-F1
#
_cell.length_a   1.000
_cell.length_b   1.000
_cell.length_c   1.000
_cell.angle_alpha   90.00
_cell.angle_beta   90.00
_cell.angle_gamma   90.00
#
_symmetry.space_group_name_H-M   'P 1'
#
loop_
_entity.id
_entity.type
_entity.pdbx_description
1 polymer ?
#
loop_
_entity_poly.entity_id
_entity_poly.type
_entity_poly.pdbx_seq_one_letter_code
_entity_poly.pdbx_strand_id
1 'polypeptide(L)'
;MKKIIIFFFCIISINSCFGQNKSDQKQTLNFKIPASMYILNSATLNWKDQVFKILALEKKVNDKENAQHNSLLIIILKKFNNEFIEAKSNKNIVFKYDYNCPADGFQKIVVKNNYFTIEQVYCKDFLFVNSYTTFRFDEKTKEIVMHKYSEAYTDRSNPYKLIPNKIKTIKDFGKIQFEAITQELLIKLVK
;
A
#
# COMPACT_ATOMS: atom_id res chain seq x y z
N MET A 1 -36.16 49.80 -26.76
CA MET A 1 -36.11 49.39 -25.34
C MET A 1 -37.02 48.19 -25.12
N LYS A 2 -36.46 47.00 -24.94
CA LYS A 2 -37.10 45.81 -24.32
C LYS A 2 -35.96 44.92 -23.82
N LYS A 3 -35.74 44.92 -22.51
CA LYS A 3 -34.74 44.07 -21.83
C LYS A 3 -35.34 42.67 -21.72
N ILE A 4 -34.66 41.67 -22.30
CA ILE A 4 -34.95 40.25 -22.05
C ILE A 4 -34.10 39.84 -20.84
N ILE A 5 -34.78 39.54 -19.74
CA ILE A 5 -34.21 38.95 -18.53
C ILE A 5 -34.14 37.44 -18.77
N ILE A 6 -32.93 36.89 -18.86
CA ILE A 6 -32.70 35.45 -18.91
C ILE A 6 -32.59 34.97 -17.46
N PHE A 7 -33.57 34.18 -17.04
CA PHE A 7 -33.59 33.50 -15.74
C PHE A 7 -32.60 32.34 -15.77
N PHE A 8 -31.53 32.43 -14.98
CA PHE A 8 -30.55 31.36 -14.81
C PHE A 8 -31.11 30.32 -13.84
N PHE A 9 -31.56 29.18 -14.36
CA PHE A 9 -32.03 28.06 -13.54
C PHE A 9 -30.81 27.34 -12.93
N CYS A 10 -30.57 27.58 -11.65
CA CYS A 10 -29.48 26.96 -10.89
C CYS A 10 -29.93 25.54 -10.48
N ILE A 11 -29.48 24.51 -11.20
CA ILE A 11 -29.69 23.12 -10.82
C ILE A 11 -28.72 22.79 -9.69
N ILE A 12 -29.24 22.77 -8.46
CA ILE A 12 -28.54 22.29 -7.26
C ILE A 12 -28.49 20.76 -7.36
N SER A 13 -27.36 20.21 -7.80
CA SER A 13 -27.10 18.77 -7.71
C SER A 13 -26.81 18.40 -6.26
N ILE A 14 -27.78 17.73 -5.63
CA ILE A 14 -27.66 17.09 -4.33
C ILE A 14 -26.66 15.94 -4.50
N ASN A 15 -25.42 16.12 -4.04
CA ASN A 15 -24.49 15.01 -3.84
C ASN A 15 -25.00 14.21 -2.64
N SER A 16 -25.79 13.17 -2.90
CA SER A 16 -26.00 12.11 -1.93
C SER A 16 -24.65 11.46 -1.64
N CYS A 17 -24.21 11.57 -0.39
CA CYS A 17 -23.12 10.78 0.18
C CYS A 17 -23.44 9.29 0.00
N PHE A 18 -22.90 8.68 -1.04
CA PHE A 18 -22.83 7.24 -1.15
C PHE A 18 -21.75 6.73 -0.19
N GLY A 19 -22.20 6.18 0.94
CA GLY A 19 -21.38 5.32 1.78
C GLY A 19 -20.86 4.15 0.95
N GLN A 20 -19.55 4.00 0.90
CA GLN A 20 -18.91 2.87 0.24
C GLN A 20 -19.16 1.61 1.07
N ASN A 21 -20.17 0.82 0.67
CA ASN A 21 -20.35 -0.54 1.14
C ASN A 21 -19.12 -1.38 0.76
N LYS A 22 -18.47 -1.95 1.78
CA LYS A 22 -17.56 -3.10 1.63
C LYS A 22 -18.39 -4.32 1.23
N SER A 23 -18.61 -4.52 -0.07
CA SER A 23 -19.14 -5.78 -0.60
C SER A 23 -18.51 -6.04 -1.98
N ASP A 24 -17.76 -7.14 -2.01
CA ASP A 24 -17.52 -8.01 -3.16
C ASP A 24 -16.82 -7.42 -4.41
N GLN A 25 -15.50 -7.23 -4.29
CA GLN A 25 -14.62 -7.44 -5.45
C GLN A 25 -14.24 -8.93 -5.56
N LYS A 26 -15.22 -9.78 -5.89
CA LYS A 26 -14.95 -11.14 -6.36
C LYS A 26 -14.54 -11.09 -7.84
N GLN A 27 -13.47 -10.37 -8.13
CA GLN A 27 -12.77 -10.50 -9.40
C GLN A 27 -12.13 -11.89 -9.40
N THR A 28 -12.48 -12.74 -10.36
CA THR A 28 -12.06 -14.14 -10.49
C THR A 28 -10.54 -14.25 -10.55
N LEU A 29 -9.92 -14.30 -9.36
CA LEU A 29 -8.56 -14.75 -9.18
C LEU A 29 -8.57 -16.26 -9.40
N ASN A 30 -8.02 -16.73 -10.53
CA ASN A 30 -7.69 -18.14 -10.71
C ASN A 30 -6.50 -18.57 -9.82
N PHE A 31 -5.93 -17.64 -9.05
CA PHE A 31 -4.94 -17.93 -8.02
C PHE A 31 -5.61 -18.40 -6.72
N LYS A 32 -5.22 -19.59 -6.24
CA LYS A 32 -5.75 -20.19 -5.02
C LYS A 32 -5.10 -19.58 -3.78
N ILE A 33 -5.85 -18.77 -3.04
CA ILE A 33 -5.43 -18.29 -1.72
C ILE A 33 -5.41 -19.47 -0.72
N PRO A 34 -4.37 -19.62 0.11
CA PRO A 34 -4.35 -20.62 1.17
C PRO A 34 -5.60 -20.54 2.05
N ALA A 35 -6.20 -21.70 2.39
CA ALA A 35 -7.49 -21.73 3.08
C ALA A 35 -7.49 -21.03 4.45
N SER A 36 -6.33 -20.93 5.10
CA SER A 36 -6.11 -20.25 6.37
C SER A 36 -5.94 -18.74 6.25
N MET A 37 -5.96 -18.18 5.04
CA MET A 37 -5.73 -16.76 4.76
C MET A 37 -6.92 -16.11 4.06
N TYR A 38 -6.98 -14.78 4.14
CA TYR A 38 -7.89 -13.93 3.37
C TYR A 38 -7.11 -12.76 2.75
N ILE A 39 -7.68 -12.14 1.72
CA ILE A 39 -7.13 -10.93 1.12
C ILE A 39 -7.55 -9.75 1.98
N LEU A 40 -6.59 -9.17 2.71
CA LEU A 40 -6.82 -7.98 3.52
C LEU A 40 -6.93 -6.72 2.64
N ASN A 41 -6.03 -6.60 1.67
CA ASN A 41 -5.99 -5.48 0.73
C ASN A 41 -5.48 -5.96 -0.63
N SER A 42 -5.91 -5.30 -1.70
CA SER A 42 -5.38 -5.56 -3.02
C SER A 42 -5.36 -4.31 -3.88
N ALA A 43 -4.43 -4.28 -4.82
CA ALA A 43 -4.38 -3.25 -5.85
C ALA A 43 -3.97 -3.86 -7.19
N THR A 44 -4.48 -3.27 -8.28
CA THR A 44 -4.11 -3.64 -9.64
C THR A 44 -3.19 -2.59 -10.22
N LEU A 45 -2.03 -3.01 -10.71
CA LEU A 45 -1.08 -2.18 -11.45
C LEU A 45 -1.19 -2.53 -12.93
N ASN A 46 -1.79 -1.61 -13.69
CA ASN A 46 -1.84 -1.68 -15.14
C ASN A 46 -0.70 -0.81 -15.67
N TRP A 47 0.23 -1.42 -16.37
CA TRP A 47 1.35 -0.71 -16.96
C TRP A 47 1.64 -1.21 -18.36
N LYS A 48 1.30 -0.37 -19.34
CA LYS A 48 1.27 -0.73 -20.76
C LYS A 48 0.43 -2.01 -20.94
N ASP A 49 1.01 -3.02 -21.57
CA ASP A 49 0.44 -4.33 -21.87
C ASP A 49 0.61 -5.35 -20.73
N GLN A 50 1.11 -4.93 -19.56
CA GLN A 50 1.23 -5.78 -18.37
C GLN A 50 0.24 -5.41 -17.28
N VAL A 51 -0.36 -6.44 -16.69
CA VAL A 51 -1.27 -6.31 -15.56
C VAL A 51 -0.73 -7.10 -14.39
N PHE A 52 -0.56 -6.44 -13.26
CA PHE A 52 -0.18 -7.06 -12.00
C PHE A 52 -1.27 -6.88 -10.96
N LYS A 53 -1.44 -7.86 -10.08
CA LYS A 53 -2.29 -7.76 -8.89
C LYS A 53 -1.42 -7.95 -7.66
N ILE A 54 -1.37 -6.93 -6.82
CA ILE A 54 -0.64 -6.95 -5.55
C ILE A 54 -1.66 -7.28 -4.48
N LEU A 55 -1.38 -8.31 -3.67
CA LEU A 55 -2.22 -8.80 -2.60
C LEU A 55 -1.48 -8.67 -1.27
N ALA A 56 -2.15 -8.16 -0.25
CA ALA A 56 -1.75 -8.33 1.14
C ALA A 56 -2.64 -9.41 1.75
N LEU A 57 -2.03 -10.53 2.17
CA LEU A 57 -2.72 -11.66 2.77
C LEU A 57 -2.51 -11.70 4.28
N GLU A 58 -3.60 -11.95 5.00
CA GLU A 58 -3.63 -12.09 6.45
C GLU A 58 -4.23 -13.45 6.82
N LYS A 59 -3.83 -14.01 7.97
CA LYS A 59 -4.42 -15.22 8.52
C LYS A 59 -5.83 -14.93 9.03
N LYS A 60 -6.78 -15.81 8.73
CA LYS A 60 -8.18 -15.70 9.17
C LYS A 60 -8.34 -15.62 10.69
N VAL A 61 -7.40 -16.17 11.47
CA VAL A 61 -7.42 -16.05 12.94
C VAL A 61 -7.29 -14.60 13.43
N ASN A 62 -6.80 -13.70 12.56
CA ASN A 62 -6.65 -12.28 12.79
C ASN A 62 -7.77 -11.45 12.13
N ASP A 63 -8.79 -12.09 11.55
CA ASP A 63 -9.98 -11.43 11.03
C ASP A 63 -10.88 -10.99 12.19
N LYS A 64 -10.44 -9.93 12.87
CA LYS A 64 -11.12 -9.33 14.02
C LYS A 64 -11.23 -7.84 13.77
N GLU A 65 -12.29 -7.25 14.28
CA GLU A 65 -12.46 -5.80 14.25
C GLU A 65 -11.32 -5.12 15.02
N ASN A 66 -10.80 -4.01 14.48
CA ASN A 66 -9.71 -3.22 15.07
C ASN A 66 -8.40 -4.00 15.32
N ALA A 67 -8.17 -5.09 14.58
CA ALA A 67 -6.89 -5.80 14.63
C ALA A 67 -5.78 -4.97 13.98
N GLN A 68 -4.59 -4.99 14.58
CA GLN A 68 -3.38 -4.54 13.91
C GLN A 68 -2.90 -5.59 12.92
N HIS A 69 -2.54 -5.16 11.71
CA HIS A 69 -2.19 -6.06 10.61
C HIS A 69 -0.67 -6.10 10.43
N ASN A 70 -0.04 -7.14 10.96
CA ASN A 70 1.41 -7.27 11.04
C ASN A 70 1.90 -8.56 10.37
N SER A 71 3.18 -8.60 9.98
CA SER A 71 3.80 -9.80 9.38
C SER A 71 3.02 -10.38 8.18
N LEU A 72 2.39 -9.50 7.39
CA LEU A 72 1.57 -9.90 6.25
C LEU A 72 2.42 -10.53 5.14
N LEU A 73 1.80 -11.47 4.43
CA LEU A 73 2.36 -11.98 3.18
C LEU A 73 1.91 -11.07 2.03
N ILE A 74 2.86 -10.39 1.40
CA ILE A 74 2.62 -9.63 0.18
C ILE A 74 2.91 -10.52 -1.02
N ILE A 75 1.93 -10.72 -1.90
CA ILE A 75 2.07 -11.48 -3.14
C ILE A 75 1.86 -10.55 -4.33
N ILE A 76 2.72 -10.66 -5.34
CA ILE A 76 2.55 -10.03 -6.64
C ILE A 76 2.20 -11.11 -7.64
N LEU A 77 1.01 -11.01 -8.20
CA LEU A 77 0.55 -11.84 -9.30
C LEU A 77 0.72 -11.09 -10.61
N LYS A 78 1.13 -11.79 -11.66
CA LYS A 78 1.18 -11.26 -13.02
C LYS A 78 0.09 -11.94 -13.85
N LYS A 79 -0.62 -11.14 -14.64
CA LYS A 79 -1.59 -11.67 -15.61
C LYS A 79 -0.84 -12.29 -16.79
N PHE A 80 -1.14 -13.54 -17.09
CA PHE A 80 -0.69 -14.23 -18.28
C PHE A 80 -1.93 -14.85 -18.95
N ASN A 81 -2.19 -14.48 -20.21
CA ASN A 81 -3.47 -14.72 -20.87
C ASN A 81 -4.64 -14.20 -20.00
N ASN A 82 -5.50 -15.11 -19.52
CA ASN A 82 -6.65 -14.80 -18.66
C ASN A 82 -6.44 -15.22 -17.20
N GLU A 83 -5.23 -15.62 -16.81
CA GLU A 83 -4.94 -16.13 -15.48
C GLU A 83 -3.94 -15.26 -14.74
N PHE A 84 -4.05 -15.23 -13.42
CA PHE A 84 -3.07 -14.60 -12.54
C PHE A 84 -2.16 -15.66 -11.94
N ILE A 85 -0.86 -15.54 -12.21
CA ILE A 85 0.18 -16.45 -11.72
C ILE A 85 1.06 -15.69 -10.73
N GLU A 86 1.48 -16.33 -9.65
CA GLU A 86 2.44 -15.74 -8.71
C GLU A 86 3.76 -15.42 -9.41
N ALA A 87 4.15 -14.15 -9.37
CA ALA A 87 5.43 -13.68 -9.88
C ALA A 87 6.45 -13.53 -8.75
N LYS A 88 6.01 -13.01 -7.59
CA LYS A 88 6.86 -12.67 -6.44
C LYS A 88 6.05 -12.75 -5.14
N SER A 89 6.72 -13.05 -4.03
CA SER A 89 6.13 -12.96 -2.69
C SER A 89 7.16 -12.52 -1.64
N ASN A 90 6.69 -11.83 -0.60
CA ASN A 90 7.54 -11.37 0.51
C ASN A 90 6.73 -11.30 1.82
N LYS A 91 7.26 -11.91 2.88
CA LYS A 91 6.65 -11.98 4.23
C LYS A 91 7.30 -11.08 5.28
N ASN A 92 8.27 -10.26 4.88
CA ASN A 92 9.15 -9.47 5.75
C ASN A 92 9.07 -7.94 5.48
N ILE A 93 8.32 -7.49 4.47
CA ILE A 93 8.11 -6.05 4.19
C ILE A 93 7.23 -5.42 5.26
N VAL A 94 6.14 -6.10 5.63
CA VAL A 94 5.27 -5.64 6.71
C VAL A 94 5.87 -6.04 8.03
N PHE A 95 6.02 -5.07 8.93
CA PHE A 95 6.76 -5.26 10.17
C PHE A 95 6.07 -6.26 11.09
N LYS A 96 6.88 -6.86 11.96
CA LYS A 96 6.37 -7.68 13.07
C LYS A 96 5.72 -6.76 14.10
N TYR A 97 4.70 -7.29 14.74
CA TYR A 97 3.99 -6.61 15.82
C TYR A 97 4.96 -6.18 16.94
N ASP A 98 4.89 -4.91 17.32
CA ASP A 98 5.57 -4.35 18.49
C ASP A 98 4.56 -3.88 19.54
N TYR A 99 4.64 -4.44 20.75
CA TYR A 99 3.75 -4.12 21.87
C TYR A 99 3.72 -2.63 22.24
N ASN A 100 4.73 -1.85 21.85
CA ASN A 100 4.84 -0.44 22.22
C ASN A 100 4.12 0.52 21.26
N CYS A 101 3.43 0.01 20.23
CA CYS A 101 2.81 0.86 19.22
C CYS A 101 1.31 0.60 19.04
N PRO A 102 0.43 1.52 19.51
CA PRO A 102 -1.01 1.33 19.38
C PRO A 102 -1.51 1.47 17.94
N ALA A 103 -0.72 2.06 17.04
CA ALA A 103 -1.06 2.28 15.64
C ALA A 103 -0.27 1.37 14.67
N ASP A 104 0.41 0.33 15.17
CA ASP A 104 1.29 -0.50 14.35
C ASP A 104 0.56 -1.24 13.23
N GLY A 105 1.29 -1.45 12.14
CA GLY A 105 0.93 -2.37 11.09
C GLY A 105 0.60 -1.74 9.74
N PHE A 106 0.32 -2.65 8.82
CA PHE A 106 -0.04 -2.37 7.44
C PHE A 106 -1.30 -1.52 7.34
N GLN A 107 -1.25 -0.51 6.46
CA GLN A 107 -2.38 0.37 6.17
C GLN A 107 -3.02 0.01 4.84
N LYS A 108 -2.24 0.01 3.75
CA LYS A 108 -2.75 -0.24 2.39
C LYS A 108 -1.64 -0.44 1.36
N ILE A 109 -2.04 -0.95 0.20
CA ILE A 109 -1.27 -0.88 -1.04
C ILE A 109 -1.80 0.30 -1.85
N VAL A 110 -0.90 1.17 -2.32
CA VAL A 110 -1.24 2.27 -3.25
C VAL A 110 -0.52 2.07 -4.57
N VAL A 111 -1.25 2.22 -5.68
CA VAL A 111 -0.68 2.14 -7.03
C VAL A 111 -0.73 3.51 -7.69
N LYS A 112 0.35 3.90 -8.35
CA LYS A 112 0.43 5.10 -9.19
C LYS A 112 1.39 4.85 -10.35
N ASN A 113 0.90 4.91 -11.58
CA ASN A 113 1.66 4.61 -12.79
C ASN A 113 2.31 3.20 -12.72
N ASN A 114 3.60 3.07 -13.00
CA ASN A 114 4.37 1.83 -12.88
C ASN A 114 4.93 1.57 -11.47
N TYR A 115 4.41 2.28 -10.46
CA TYR A 115 4.82 2.13 -9.07
C TYR A 115 3.68 1.59 -8.22
N PHE A 116 4.05 0.81 -7.22
CA PHE A 116 3.18 0.52 -6.08
C PHE A 116 3.93 0.77 -4.77
N THR A 117 3.20 1.13 -3.73
CA THR A 117 3.75 1.45 -2.41
C THR A 117 3.02 0.62 -1.37
N ILE A 118 3.80 0.00 -0.48
CA ILE A 118 3.29 -0.58 0.75
C ILE A 118 3.38 0.51 1.83
N GLU A 119 2.21 0.90 2.36
CA GLU A 119 2.12 1.86 3.45
C GLU A 119 1.86 1.11 4.76
N GLN A 120 2.63 1.43 5.78
CA GLN A 120 2.45 0.90 7.13
C GLN A 120 2.83 1.96 8.17
N VAL A 121 2.33 1.80 9.38
CA VAL A 121 2.72 2.61 10.53
C VAL A 121 3.48 1.73 11.50
N TYR A 122 4.49 2.29 12.17
CA TYR A 122 5.11 1.67 13.33
C TYR A 122 5.55 2.77 14.30
N CYS A 123 6.11 2.41 15.46
CA CYS A 123 6.58 3.39 16.43
C CYS A 123 8.10 3.33 16.62
N LYS A 124 8.70 4.50 16.81
CA LYS A 124 10.09 4.66 17.20
C LYS A 124 10.15 5.65 18.36
N ASP A 125 10.41 5.15 19.56
CA ASP A 125 10.30 5.92 20.79
C ASP A 125 8.91 6.58 20.92
N PHE A 126 8.85 7.89 21.11
CA PHE A 126 7.62 8.68 21.16
C PHE A 126 7.12 9.15 19.79
N LEU A 127 7.59 8.56 18.68
CA LEU A 127 7.16 8.91 17.33
C LEU A 127 6.23 7.85 16.75
N PHE A 128 5.12 8.28 16.17
CA PHE A 128 4.46 7.52 15.11
C PHE A 128 5.23 7.71 13.81
N VAL A 129 5.53 6.62 13.14
CA VAL A 129 6.29 6.60 11.89
C VAL A 129 5.41 6.02 10.78
N ASN A 130 4.98 6.89 9.86
CA ASN A 130 4.38 6.44 8.61
C ASN A 130 5.52 6.07 7.65
N SER A 131 5.63 4.79 7.29
CA SER A 131 6.65 4.30 6.38
C SER A 131 6.06 3.90 5.03
N TYR A 132 6.80 4.21 3.97
CA TYR A 132 6.38 4.07 2.59
C TYR A 132 7.46 3.33 1.80
N THR A 133 7.24 2.06 1.49
CA THR A 133 8.15 1.26 0.66
C THR A 133 7.60 1.21 -0.76
N THR A 134 8.17 2.03 -1.64
CA THR A 134 7.75 2.15 -3.04
C THR A 134 8.60 1.25 -3.93
N PHE A 135 7.93 0.43 -4.72
CA PHE A 135 8.50 -0.46 -5.72
C PHE A 135 8.16 0.03 -7.12
N ARG A 136 8.99 -0.35 -8.09
CA ARG A 136 8.73 -0.16 -9.51
C ARG A 136 8.95 -1.45 -10.28
N PHE A 137 8.19 -1.63 -11.34
CA PHE A 137 8.53 -2.63 -12.36
C PHE A 137 9.56 -2.02 -13.33
N ASP A 138 10.71 -2.69 -13.47
CA ASP A 138 11.75 -2.36 -14.44
C ASP A 138 11.53 -3.15 -15.72
N GLU A 139 11.20 -2.47 -16.81
CA GLU A 139 10.90 -3.11 -18.09
C GLU A 139 12.10 -3.76 -18.76
N LYS A 140 13.31 -3.23 -18.52
CA LYS A 140 14.53 -3.71 -19.16
C LYS A 140 14.96 -5.02 -18.53
N THR A 141 14.94 -5.08 -17.20
CA THR A 141 15.34 -6.28 -16.47
C THR A 141 14.18 -7.22 -16.18
N LYS A 142 12.93 -6.79 -16.40
CA LYS A 142 11.69 -7.50 -16.01
C LYS A 142 11.61 -7.79 -14.51
N GLU A 143 12.23 -6.94 -13.69
CA GLU A 143 12.31 -7.12 -12.24
C GLU A 143 11.41 -6.12 -11.50
N ILE A 144 11.00 -6.50 -10.29
CA ILE A 144 10.34 -5.59 -9.35
C ILE A 144 11.37 -5.22 -8.29
N VAL A 145 11.74 -3.95 -8.26
CA VAL A 145 12.80 -3.42 -7.41
C VAL A 145 12.28 -2.29 -6.54
N MET A 146 12.87 -2.15 -5.35
CA MET A 146 12.59 -1.00 -4.51
C MET A 146 13.12 0.26 -5.20
N HIS A 147 12.23 1.24 -5.35
CA HIS A 147 12.54 2.52 -5.95
C HIS A 147 12.87 3.58 -4.89
N LYS A 148 12.09 3.57 -3.80
CA LYS A 148 12.17 4.54 -2.72
C LYS A 148 11.68 3.94 -1.41
N TYR A 149 12.33 4.31 -0.32
CA TYR A 149 11.83 4.14 1.03
C TYR A 149 11.78 5.51 1.70
N SER A 150 10.68 5.83 2.36
CA SER A 150 10.56 7.09 3.10
C SER A 150 9.77 6.95 4.39
N GLU A 151 10.09 7.79 5.35
CA GLU A 151 9.41 7.89 6.64
C GLU A 151 8.96 9.33 6.89
N ALA A 152 7.74 9.47 7.40
CA ALA A 152 7.19 10.69 7.95
C ALA A 152 6.85 10.47 9.42
N TYR A 153 7.10 11.48 10.25
CA TYR A 153 7.08 11.34 11.70
C TYR A 153 6.05 12.26 12.33
N THR A 154 5.36 11.76 13.35
CA THR A 154 4.51 12.55 14.24
C THR A 154 4.94 12.30 15.68
N ASP A 155 5.28 13.37 16.40
CA ASP A 155 5.61 13.30 17.83
C ASP A 155 4.32 13.11 18.65
N ARG A 156 4.27 12.04 19.45
CA ARG A 156 3.10 11.68 20.26
C ARG A 156 2.81 12.69 21.36
N SER A 157 3.82 13.40 21.84
CA SER A 157 3.70 14.40 22.91
C SER A 157 3.48 15.80 22.35
N ASN A 158 3.92 16.08 21.11
CA ASN A 158 3.68 17.34 20.43
C ASN A 158 3.38 17.13 18.92
N PRO A 159 2.13 16.84 18.54
CA PRO A 159 1.76 16.56 17.15
C PRO A 159 2.04 17.69 16.16
N TYR A 160 2.22 18.92 16.64
CA TYR A 160 2.54 20.10 15.82
C TYR A 160 4.04 20.29 15.60
N LYS A 161 4.88 19.50 16.27
CA LYS A 161 6.34 19.53 16.07
C LYS A 161 6.65 19.10 14.64
N LEU A 162 7.30 19.99 13.89
CA LEU A 162 7.76 19.70 12.55
C LEU A 162 9.01 18.80 12.63
N ILE A 163 8.88 17.57 12.14
CA ILE A 163 9.98 16.62 12.03
C ILE A 163 10.23 16.36 10.54
N PRO A 164 11.46 16.58 10.03
CA PRO A 164 11.77 16.32 8.63
C PRO A 164 11.58 14.85 8.25
N ASN A 165 11.00 14.63 7.08
CA ASN A 165 10.89 13.29 6.52
C ASN A 165 12.27 12.74 6.16
N LYS A 166 12.47 11.44 6.36
CA LYS A 166 13.64 10.73 5.81
C LYS A 166 13.26 10.08 4.50
N ILE A 167 14.08 10.28 3.47
CA ILE A 167 13.84 9.72 2.14
C ILE A 167 15.15 9.08 1.66
N LYS A 168 15.05 7.83 1.23
CA LYS A 168 16.10 7.10 0.55
C LYS A 168 15.58 6.57 -0.77
N THR A 169 16.40 6.65 -1.81
CA THR A 169 16.08 6.27 -3.17
C THR A 169 17.06 5.23 -3.67
N ILE A 170 16.78 4.65 -4.83
CA ILE A 170 17.70 3.75 -5.53
C ILE A 170 19.12 4.33 -5.70
N LYS A 171 19.28 5.67 -5.69
CA LYS A 171 20.60 6.32 -5.73
C LYS A 171 21.39 6.13 -4.43
N ASP A 172 20.70 5.99 -3.31
CA ASP A 172 21.29 5.87 -1.97
C ASP A 172 21.62 4.42 -1.62
N PHE A 173 20.80 3.46 -2.07
CA PHE A 173 20.90 2.05 -1.66
C PHE A 173 21.16 1.08 -2.81
N GLY A 174 21.32 1.58 -4.03
CA GLY A 174 21.49 0.73 -5.22
C GLY A 174 20.24 -0.08 -5.54
N LYS A 175 20.42 -1.20 -6.26
CA LYS A 175 19.32 -2.06 -6.67
C LYS A 175 18.99 -3.06 -5.56
N ILE A 176 17.75 -3.06 -5.08
CA ILE A 176 17.25 -4.05 -4.12
C ILE A 176 15.97 -4.69 -4.67
N GLN A 177 15.98 -6.02 -4.77
CA GLN A 177 14.84 -6.79 -5.25
C GLN A 177 13.73 -6.87 -4.21
N PHE A 178 12.49 -7.03 -4.68
CA PHE A 178 11.31 -7.13 -3.83
C PHE A 178 11.45 -8.17 -2.72
N GLU A 179 11.93 -9.38 -3.01
CA GLU A 179 12.06 -10.48 -2.05
C GLU A 179 13.18 -10.28 -1.01
N ALA A 180 14.16 -9.43 -1.33
CA ALA A 180 15.28 -9.13 -0.44
C ALA A 180 14.93 -8.11 0.65
N ILE A 181 13.75 -7.48 0.57
CA ILE A 181 13.33 -6.50 1.56
C ILE A 181 12.99 -7.18 2.88
N THR A 182 13.58 -6.69 3.97
CA THR A 182 13.26 -7.05 5.34
C THR A 182 13.04 -5.80 6.20
N GLN A 183 12.38 -5.98 7.35
CA GLN A 183 12.23 -4.93 8.35
C GLN A 183 13.57 -4.32 8.77
N GLU A 184 14.58 -5.16 9.03
CA GLU A 184 15.91 -4.70 9.48
C GLU A 184 16.61 -3.86 8.42
N LEU A 185 16.48 -4.26 7.15
CA LEU A 185 17.00 -3.48 6.02
C LEU A 185 16.37 -2.10 5.97
N LEU A 186 15.02 -2.04 6.00
CA LEU A 186 14.28 -0.78 5.90
C LEU A 186 14.66 0.18 7.04
N ILE A 187 14.69 -0.32 8.28
CA ILE A 187 15.11 0.47 9.45
C ILE A 187 16.55 0.98 9.28
N LYS A 188 17.47 0.16 8.73
CA LYS A 188 18.88 0.56 8.53
C LYS A 188 19.04 1.67 7.50
N LEU A 189 18.19 1.74 6.47
CA LEU A 189 18.29 2.76 5.42
C LEU A 189 18.12 4.18 5.95
N VAL A 190 17.36 4.34 7.02
CA VAL A 190 16.96 5.64 7.59
C VAL A 190 17.46 5.83 9.02
N LYS A 191 18.37 4.98 9.51
CA LYS A 191 19.17 5.29 10.70
C LYS A 191 20.02 6.51 10.40
#